data_AF-A0A2U8QXU7-F1
#
_entry.id   AF-A0A2U8QXU7-F1
#
_cell.length_a   1.000
_cell.length_b   1.000
_cell.length_c   1.000
_cell.angle_alpha   90.00
_cell.angle_beta   90.00
_cell.angle_gamma   90.00
#
_symmetry.space_group_name_H-M   'P 1'
#
loop_
_entity.id
_entity.type
_entity.pdbx_description
1 polymer ?
#
loop_
_entity_poly.entity_id
_entity_poly.type
_entity_poly.pdbx_seq_one_letter_code
_entity_poly.pdbx_strand_id
1 'polypeptide(L)'
;MSKKDIFTSSISHKEFPLSEKVYGRSVRKPIFDLILGEYPTFTKSSVISVSELNYYREKYIGSLLLNEEGELSGLERTVLDSMTNRSNLSQLIEEQTVYTFGQKIADKVAEFGGSWTFILSFMFFLFAWILINVFFLLNKGFDPYPFILLNLILSCLAALQAPIIMMSQNRQEEKDRERAKNDYMINLKSELEIRMLHEKIDHLILHQEQSMLEIQKIQIDMMNDIIAKIENSNSINKNEKP
;
A
#
# COMPACT_ATOMS: atom_id res chain seq x y z
N MET A 1 -13.43 19.48 38.26
CA MET A 1 -13.83 19.10 36.88
C MET A 1 -13.24 20.16 35.96
N SER A 2 -12.07 19.88 35.38
CA SER A 2 -11.23 20.89 34.70
C SER A 2 -11.95 21.44 33.47
N LYS A 3 -12.02 22.77 33.31
CA LYS A 3 -12.35 23.40 32.03
C LYS A 3 -11.41 22.78 31.00
N LYS A 4 -11.93 21.99 30.05
CA LYS A 4 -11.15 21.60 28.88
C LYS A 4 -10.85 22.91 28.16
N ASP A 5 -9.59 23.26 28.01
CA ASP A 5 -9.22 24.40 27.19
C ASP A 5 -9.52 24.03 25.73
N ILE A 6 -10.37 24.84 25.09
CA ILE A 6 -10.89 24.62 23.73
C ILE A 6 -10.39 25.76 22.85
N PHE A 7 -10.13 25.48 21.58
CA PHE A 7 -9.89 26.51 20.56
C PHE A 7 -10.87 26.36 19.39
N THR A 8 -11.15 27.47 18.71
CA THR A 8 -11.99 27.48 17.52
C THR A 8 -11.13 27.37 16.26
N SER A 9 -11.45 26.42 15.38
CA SER A 9 -10.75 26.24 14.10
C SER A 9 -11.01 27.43 13.16
N SER A 10 -9.99 27.83 12.41
CA SER A 10 -10.06 28.91 11.43
C SER A 10 -10.75 28.52 10.13
N ILE A 11 -10.94 27.21 9.89
CA ILE A 11 -11.56 26.69 8.66
C ILE A 11 -13.00 26.21 8.89
N SER A 12 -13.25 25.42 9.94
CA SER A 12 -14.59 24.87 10.20
C SER A 12 -15.41 25.69 11.20
N HIS A 13 -14.77 26.64 11.90
CA HIS A 13 -15.34 27.36 13.03
C HIS A 13 -15.88 26.46 14.16
N LYS A 14 -15.47 25.18 14.20
CA LYS A 14 -15.80 24.24 15.26
C LYS A 14 -14.82 24.33 16.43
N GLU A 15 -15.29 23.88 17.58
CA GLU A 15 -14.54 23.81 18.83
C GLU A 15 -13.78 22.49 18.95
N PHE A 16 -12.47 22.57 19.20
CA PHE A 16 -11.58 21.41 19.38
C PHE A 16 -10.75 21.53 20.67
N PRO A 17 -10.29 20.41 21.25
CA PRO A 17 -9.40 20.43 22.41
C PRO A 17 -8.07 21.11 22.08
N LEU A 18 -7.49 21.87 23.02
CA LEU A 18 -6.20 22.55 22.79
C LEU A 18 -5.04 21.60 22.43
N SER A 19 -5.13 20.32 22.82
CA SER A 19 -4.18 19.27 22.45
C SER A 19 -4.15 18.97 20.96
N GLU A 20 -5.20 19.30 20.21
CA GLU A 20 -5.29 19.10 18.76
C GLU A 20 -4.91 20.37 17.98
N LYS A 21 -4.44 21.43 18.64
CA LYS A 21 -4.17 22.71 17.98
C LYS A 21 -2.92 22.63 17.10
N VAL A 22 -3.07 22.93 15.81
CA VAL A 22 -1.97 23.06 14.84
C VAL A 22 -2.02 24.43 14.18
N TYR A 23 -0.86 25.08 14.05
CA TYR A 23 -0.76 26.39 13.39
C TYR A 23 -0.51 26.23 11.89
N GLY A 24 -1.05 27.13 11.06
CA GLY A 24 -0.84 27.13 9.60
C GLY A 24 0.65 27.16 9.22
N ARG A 25 1.50 27.81 10.03
CA ARG A 25 2.96 27.84 9.83
C ARG A 25 3.66 26.48 9.91
N SER A 26 3.07 25.49 10.58
CA SER A 26 3.60 24.12 10.69
C SER A 26 3.00 23.17 9.65
N VAL A 27 2.11 23.66 8.78
CA VAL A 27 1.55 22.89 7.67
C VAL A 27 2.48 22.97 6.46
N ARG A 28 2.81 21.82 5.86
CA ARG A 28 3.67 21.74 4.68
C ARG A 28 3.02 22.43 3.49
N LYS A 29 3.84 23.03 2.62
CA LYS A 29 3.36 23.90 1.54
C LYS A 29 2.30 23.28 0.62
N PRO A 30 2.43 22.02 0.14
CA PRO A 30 1.42 21.44 -0.73
C PRO A 30 0.03 21.32 -0.07
N ILE A 31 -0.01 20.95 1.21
CA ILE A 31 -1.25 20.85 1.98
C ILE A 31 -1.80 22.25 2.30
N PHE A 32 -0.91 23.19 2.61
CA PHE A 32 -1.28 24.58 2.86
C PHE A 32 -1.92 25.24 1.62
N ASP A 33 -1.34 25.01 0.44
CA ASP A 33 -1.84 25.51 -0.83
C ASP A 33 -3.20 24.88 -1.17
N LEU A 34 -3.40 23.60 -0.83
CA LEU A 34 -4.68 22.91 -1.00
C LEU A 34 -5.78 23.45 -0.07
N ILE A 35 -5.44 23.78 1.18
CA ILE A 35 -6.35 24.44 2.12
C ILE A 35 -6.69 25.85 1.63
N LEU A 36 -5.70 26.60 1.13
CA LEU A 36 -5.91 27.95 0.57
C LEU A 36 -6.87 27.97 -0.61
N GLY A 37 -6.87 26.90 -1.43
CA GLY A 37 -7.81 26.76 -2.54
C GLY A 37 -9.28 26.74 -2.10
N GLU A 38 -9.57 26.20 -0.92
CA GLU A 38 -10.92 26.14 -0.35
C GLU A 38 -11.21 27.29 0.63
N TYR A 39 -10.18 27.75 1.35
CA TYR A 39 -10.27 28.78 2.38
C TYR A 39 -9.25 29.90 2.13
N PRO A 40 -9.61 30.92 1.32
CA PRO A 40 -8.69 32.01 0.96
C PRO A 40 -8.23 32.87 2.14
N THR A 41 -8.95 32.82 3.26
CA THR A 41 -8.62 33.55 4.50
C THR A 41 -7.58 32.82 5.35
N PHE A 42 -7.20 31.60 4.98
CA PHE A 42 -6.24 30.79 5.74
C PHE A 42 -4.83 31.37 5.65
N THR A 43 -4.25 31.72 6.81
CA THR A 43 -2.94 32.37 6.90
C THR A 43 -2.00 31.54 7.76
N LYS A 44 -0.69 31.80 7.73
CA LYS A 44 0.31 31.12 8.59
C LYS A 44 0.03 31.23 10.09
N SER A 45 -0.71 32.25 10.52
CA SER A 45 -1.16 32.46 11.90
C SER A 45 -2.46 31.74 12.26
N SER A 46 -3.21 31.27 11.27
CA SER A 46 -4.46 30.54 11.47
C SER A 46 -4.22 29.20 12.18
N VAL A 47 -5.26 28.69 12.84
CA VAL A 47 -5.20 27.46 13.64
C VAL A 47 -6.25 26.47 13.17
N ILE A 48 -5.88 25.20 13.08
CA ILE A 48 -6.73 24.08 12.68
C ILE A 48 -6.54 22.91 13.64
N SER A 49 -7.45 21.95 13.65
CA SER A 49 -7.26 20.73 14.42
C SER A 49 -6.38 19.71 13.70
N VAL A 50 -5.71 18.83 14.45
CA VAL A 50 -5.00 17.67 13.91
C VAL A 50 -5.93 16.81 13.05
N SER A 51 -7.19 16.66 13.48
CA SER A 51 -8.21 15.89 12.75
C SER A 51 -8.51 16.50 11.38
N GLU A 52 -8.66 17.83 11.30
CA GLU A 52 -8.84 18.54 10.03
C GLU A 52 -7.59 18.50 9.15
N LEU A 53 -6.40 18.65 9.75
CA LEU A 53 -5.15 18.53 9.01
C LEU A 53 -4.99 17.13 8.41
N ASN A 54 -5.41 16.08 9.12
CA ASN A 54 -5.38 14.72 8.60
C ASN A 54 -6.32 14.53 7.41
N TYR A 55 -7.50 15.15 7.43
CA TYR A 55 -8.40 15.19 6.27
C TYR A 55 -7.72 15.81 5.04
N TYR A 56 -7.04 16.94 5.20
CA TYR A 56 -6.33 17.60 4.09
C TYR A 56 -5.08 16.85 3.62
N ARG A 57 -4.38 16.15 4.53
CA ARG A 57 -3.29 15.23 4.18
C ARG A 57 -3.79 14.09 3.30
N GLU A 58 -4.91 13.49 3.67
CA GLU A 58 -5.55 12.42 2.92
C GLU A 58 -6.03 12.91 1.56
N LYS A 59 -6.67 14.07 1.51
CA LYS A 59 -7.10 14.72 0.27
C LYS A 59 -5.92 15.05 -0.67
N TYR A 60 -4.81 15.55 -0.11
CA TYR A 60 -3.58 15.79 -0.87
C TYR A 60 -3.00 14.48 -1.40
N ILE A 61 -2.91 13.44 -0.57
CA ILE A 61 -2.44 12.13 -1.02
C ILE A 61 -3.32 11.57 -2.13
N GLY A 62 -4.65 11.64 -1.99
CA GLY A 62 -5.58 11.24 -3.04
C GLY A 62 -5.38 12.04 -4.33
N SER A 63 -5.08 13.34 -4.23
CA SER A 63 -4.79 14.18 -5.41
C SER A 63 -3.52 13.77 -6.17
N LEU A 64 -2.54 13.15 -5.50
CA LEU A 64 -1.33 12.64 -6.14
C LEU A 64 -1.57 11.37 -6.95
N LEU A 65 -2.67 10.67 -6.69
CA LEU A 65 -3.05 9.41 -7.33
C LEU A 65 -4.03 9.61 -8.48
N LEU A 66 -4.43 10.85 -8.78
CA LEU A 66 -5.34 11.12 -9.87
C LEU A 66 -4.63 10.88 -11.21
N ASN A 67 -5.29 10.13 -12.08
CA ASN A 67 -4.81 9.93 -13.45
C ASN A 67 -5.01 11.21 -14.30
N GLU A 68 -4.60 11.19 -15.57
CA GLU A 68 -4.65 12.36 -16.47
C GLU A 68 -6.06 13.00 -16.59
N GLU A 69 -7.11 12.22 -16.35
CA GLU A 69 -8.51 12.65 -16.39
C GLU A 69 -9.03 13.19 -15.04
N GLY A 70 -8.20 13.18 -13.98
CA GLY A 70 -8.60 13.61 -12.65
C GLY A 70 -9.41 12.58 -11.86
N GLU A 71 -9.39 11.31 -12.27
CA GLU A 71 -10.08 10.21 -11.59
C GLU A 71 -9.11 9.19 -10.97
N LEU A 72 -9.51 8.66 -9.81
CA LEU A 72 -8.83 7.51 -9.19
C LEU A 72 -9.23 6.22 -9.91
N SER A 73 -8.25 5.39 -10.24
CA SER A 73 -8.48 4.01 -10.61
C SER A 73 -9.18 3.26 -9.47
N GLY A 74 -9.98 2.24 -9.80
CA GLY A 74 -10.66 1.41 -8.81
C GLY A 74 -9.70 0.77 -7.79
N LEU A 75 -8.47 0.47 -8.22
CA LEU A 75 -7.40 -0.06 -7.36
C LEU A 75 -6.90 1.03 -6.38
N GLU A 76 -6.62 2.24 -6.87
CA GLU A 76 -6.13 3.37 -6.06
C GLU A 76 -7.16 3.77 -5.00
N ARG A 77 -8.45 3.80 -5.38
CA ARG A 77 -9.54 4.05 -4.44
C ARG A 77 -9.60 3.00 -3.33
N THR A 78 -9.46 1.72 -3.69
CA THR A 78 -9.43 0.62 -2.72
C THR A 78 -8.26 0.75 -1.75
N VAL A 79 -7.08 1.13 -2.26
CA VAL A 79 -5.90 1.39 -1.43
C VAL A 79 -6.14 2.55 -0.47
N LEU A 80 -6.67 3.68 -0.97
CA LEU A 80 -6.96 4.87 -0.17
C LEU A 80 -7.96 4.55 0.96
N ASP A 81 -9.07 3.87 0.64
CA ASP A 81 -10.07 3.43 1.63
C ASP A 81 -9.45 2.51 2.69
N SER A 82 -8.50 1.65 2.29
CA SER A 82 -7.79 0.76 3.22
C SER A 82 -6.83 1.48 4.17
N MET A 83 -6.34 2.66 3.78
CA MET A 83 -5.52 3.51 4.64
C MET A 83 -6.37 4.18 5.73
N THR A 84 -7.56 4.65 5.37
CA THR A 84 -8.50 5.32 6.29
C THR A 84 -9.03 4.36 7.34
N ASN A 85 -9.53 3.19 6.91
CA ASN A 85 -10.17 2.21 7.79
C ASN A 85 -9.17 1.30 8.53
N ARG A 86 -7.85 1.46 8.31
CA ARG A 86 -6.81 0.55 8.82
C ARG A 86 -7.13 -0.93 8.57
N SER A 87 -7.87 -1.23 7.51
CA SER A 87 -8.21 -2.60 7.16
C SER A 87 -6.97 -3.30 6.60
N ASN A 88 -6.88 -4.60 6.87
CA ASN A 88 -5.81 -5.42 6.32
C ASN A 88 -6.10 -5.61 4.82
N LEU A 89 -5.34 -4.91 3.97
CA LEU A 89 -5.51 -4.95 2.51
C LEU A 89 -5.37 -6.39 1.99
N SER A 90 -4.55 -7.22 2.62
CA SER A 90 -4.39 -8.63 2.25
C SER A 90 -5.67 -9.44 2.45
N GLN A 91 -6.47 -9.15 3.48
CA GLN A 91 -7.76 -9.83 3.70
C GLN A 91 -8.80 -9.46 2.64
N LEU A 92 -8.85 -8.19 2.22
CA LEU A 92 -9.74 -7.72 1.14
C LEU A 92 -9.40 -8.38 -0.21
N ILE A 93 -8.11 -8.65 -0.43
CA ILE A 93 -7.61 -9.32 -1.65
C ILE A 93 -7.98 -10.80 -1.66
N GLU A 94 -7.85 -11.49 -0.52
CA GLU A 94 -8.06 -12.94 -0.42
C GLU A 94 -9.54 -13.33 -0.58
N GLU A 95 -10.46 -12.51 -0.06
CA GLU A 95 -11.91 -12.76 -0.08
C GLU A 95 -12.53 -12.71 -1.50
N GLN A 96 -11.86 -12.07 -2.46
CA GLN A 96 -12.36 -12.00 -3.85
C GLN A 96 -12.13 -13.27 -4.67
N THR A 97 -11.32 -14.22 -4.19
CA THR A 97 -10.86 -15.38 -4.99
C THR A 97 -11.79 -16.61 -4.90
N VAL A 98 -13.07 -16.45 -5.26
CA VAL A 98 -14.00 -17.59 -5.31
C VAL A 98 -13.89 -18.31 -6.67
N TYR A 99 -13.13 -19.41 -6.70
CA TYR A 99 -12.96 -20.22 -7.91
C TYR A 99 -14.19 -21.06 -8.26
N THR A 100 -14.58 -21.03 -9.54
CA THR A 100 -15.64 -21.91 -10.07
C THR A 100 -15.19 -23.36 -10.14
N PHE A 101 -16.15 -24.31 -10.20
CA PHE A 101 -15.84 -25.74 -10.29
C PHE A 101 -15.01 -26.10 -11.53
N GLY A 102 -15.30 -25.48 -12.68
CA GLY A 102 -14.53 -25.66 -13.92
C GLY A 102 -13.08 -25.17 -13.79
N GLN A 103 -12.88 -24.02 -13.14
CA GLN A 103 -11.55 -23.48 -12.85
C GLN A 103 -10.73 -24.41 -11.94
N LYS A 104 -11.37 -25.05 -10.94
CA LYS A 104 -10.71 -26.03 -10.06
C LYS A 104 -10.27 -27.30 -10.81
N ILE A 105 -11.07 -27.76 -11.77
CA ILE A 105 -10.71 -28.93 -12.59
C ILE A 105 -9.58 -28.57 -13.55
N ALA A 106 -9.67 -27.42 -14.24
CA ALA A 106 -8.62 -26.96 -15.15
C ALA A 106 -7.27 -26.84 -14.44
N ASP A 107 -7.24 -26.28 -13.23
CA ASP A 107 -6.03 -26.16 -12.41
C ASP A 107 -5.42 -27.54 -12.09
N LYS A 108 -6.23 -28.55 -11.76
CA LYS A 108 -5.74 -29.93 -11.55
C LYS A 108 -5.21 -30.59 -12.82
N VAL A 109 -5.86 -30.36 -13.96
CA VAL A 109 -5.44 -30.93 -15.25
C VAL A 109 -4.10 -30.32 -15.69
N ALA A 110 -3.92 -29.02 -15.50
CA ALA A 110 -2.67 -28.31 -15.75
C ALA A 110 -1.52 -28.85 -14.88
N GLU A 111 -1.75 -29.00 -13.58
CA GLU A 111 -0.77 -29.52 -12.62
C GLU A 111 -0.37 -30.97 -12.94
N PHE A 112 -1.33 -31.81 -13.32
CA PHE A 112 -1.07 -33.20 -13.68
C PHE A 112 -0.34 -33.33 -15.03
N GLY A 113 -0.77 -32.58 -16.05
CA GLY A 113 -0.19 -32.62 -17.39
C GLY A 113 1.24 -32.06 -17.45
N GLY A 114 1.59 -31.15 -16.55
CA GLY A 114 2.94 -30.57 -16.43
C GLY A 114 3.94 -31.39 -15.60
N SER A 115 3.51 -32.51 -14.99
CA SER A 115 4.36 -33.28 -14.08
C SER A 115 5.29 -34.25 -14.80
N TRP A 116 6.54 -34.33 -14.33
CA TRP A 116 7.51 -35.34 -14.76
C TRP A 116 7.01 -36.78 -14.54
N THR A 117 6.21 -37.02 -13.51
CA THR A 117 5.63 -38.33 -13.22
C THR A 117 4.64 -38.77 -14.28
N PHE A 118 3.86 -37.83 -14.84
CA PHE A 118 2.92 -38.12 -15.93
C PHE A 118 3.66 -38.55 -17.20
N ILE A 119 4.71 -37.80 -17.57
CA ILE A 119 5.53 -38.09 -18.76
C ILE A 119 6.14 -39.50 -18.67
N LEU A 120 6.73 -39.85 -17.52
CA LEU A 120 7.34 -41.16 -17.30
C LEU A 120 6.32 -42.30 -17.27
N SER A 121 5.16 -42.09 -16.63
CA SER A 121 4.07 -43.09 -16.61
C SER A 121 3.50 -43.32 -18.02
N PHE A 122 3.33 -42.26 -18.81
CA PHE A 122 2.86 -42.34 -20.18
C PHE A 122 3.85 -43.09 -21.09
N MET A 123 5.16 -42.81 -20.96
CA MET A 123 6.21 -43.56 -21.65
C MET A 123 6.22 -45.04 -21.26
N PHE A 124 6.09 -45.35 -19.97
CA PHE A 124 6.01 -46.73 -19.49
C PHE A 124 4.78 -47.45 -20.06
N PHE A 125 3.62 -46.80 -20.08
CA PHE A 125 2.40 -47.35 -20.66
C PHE A 125 2.56 -47.69 -22.14
N LEU A 126 3.13 -46.77 -22.94
CA LEU A 126 3.41 -47.04 -24.36
C LEU A 126 4.36 -48.22 -24.55
N PHE A 127 5.44 -48.29 -23.76
CA PHE A 127 6.39 -49.38 -23.84
C PHE A 127 5.77 -50.72 -23.45
N ALA A 128 4.97 -50.76 -22.37
CA ALA A 128 4.23 -51.93 -21.95
C ALA A 128 3.21 -52.39 -23.01
N TRP A 129 2.48 -51.45 -23.62
CA TRP A 129 1.53 -51.74 -24.69
C TRP A 129 2.20 -52.41 -25.89
N ILE A 130 3.36 -51.88 -26.31
CA ILE A 130 4.15 -52.46 -27.41
C ILE A 130 4.66 -53.84 -27.01
N LEU A 131 5.24 -54.02 -25.82
CA LEU A 131 5.75 -55.30 -25.36
C LEU A 131 4.67 -56.38 -25.32
N ILE A 132 3.48 -56.06 -24.79
CA ILE A 132 2.36 -57.01 -24.71
C ILE A 132 1.89 -57.41 -26.11
N ASN A 133 1.70 -56.45 -27.03
CA ASN A 133 1.23 -56.76 -28.38
C ASN A 133 2.26 -57.51 -29.23
N VAL A 134 3.56 -57.23 -29.06
CA VAL A 134 4.65 -57.86 -29.83
C VAL A 134 4.99 -59.25 -29.30
N PHE A 135 5.19 -59.40 -27.98
CA PHE A 135 5.72 -60.65 -27.42
C PHE A 135 4.62 -61.62 -26.95
N PHE A 136 3.46 -61.14 -26.52
CA PHE A 136 2.45 -61.98 -25.88
C PHE A 136 1.37 -62.49 -26.87
N LEU A 137 1.11 -61.77 -27.97
CA LEU A 137 0.00 -62.07 -28.90
C LEU A 137 0.46 -62.50 -30.31
N LEU A 138 1.59 -63.19 -30.43
CA LEU A 138 2.14 -63.78 -31.67
C LEU A 138 1.06 -64.51 -32.54
N ASN A 139 0.44 -63.79 -33.50
CA ASN A 139 -0.65 -64.18 -34.43
C ASN A 139 -2.12 -63.99 -34.01
N LYS A 140 -2.44 -63.39 -32.85
CA LYS A 140 -3.82 -63.01 -32.47
C LYS A 140 -3.89 -61.59 -31.86
N GLY A 141 -2.96 -60.72 -32.26
CA GLY A 141 -2.77 -59.36 -31.77
C GLY A 141 -4.05 -58.53 -31.72
N PHE A 142 -4.35 -57.98 -30.54
CA PHE A 142 -5.39 -56.97 -30.35
C PHE A 142 -5.05 -55.68 -31.12
N ASP A 143 -3.76 -55.35 -31.25
CA ASP A 143 -3.23 -54.27 -32.09
C ASP A 143 -1.92 -54.71 -32.78
N PRO A 144 -1.99 -55.43 -33.94
CA PRO A 144 -0.82 -55.89 -34.67
C PRO A 144 0.00 -54.73 -35.25
N TYR A 145 1.30 -54.94 -35.49
CA TYR A 145 2.13 -53.99 -36.23
C TYR A 145 1.46 -53.65 -37.57
N PRO A 146 1.16 -52.37 -37.89
CA PRO A 146 1.82 -51.12 -37.43
C PRO A 146 1.11 -50.33 -36.30
N PHE A 147 0.34 -50.97 -35.41
CA PHE A 147 -0.34 -50.38 -34.24
C PHE A 147 -1.37 -49.29 -34.58
N ILE A 148 -2.41 -49.64 -35.33
CA ILE A 148 -3.41 -48.66 -35.81
C ILE A 148 -4.25 -48.08 -34.66
N LEU A 149 -4.55 -48.88 -33.64
CA LEU A 149 -5.39 -48.46 -32.52
C LEU A 149 -4.61 -47.52 -31.59
N LEU A 150 -3.35 -47.85 -31.31
CA LEU A 150 -2.46 -46.96 -30.57
C LEU A 150 -2.28 -45.61 -31.29
N ASN A 151 -2.06 -45.64 -32.61
CA ASN A 151 -1.95 -44.43 -33.40
C ASN A 151 -3.22 -43.58 -33.36
N LEU A 152 -4.40 -44.19 -33.45
CA LEU A 152 -5.68 -43.48 -33.35
C LEU A 152 -5.83 -42.77 -31.99
N ILE A 153 -5.50 -43.46 -30.89
CA ILE A 153 -5.55 -42.90 -29.54
C ILE A 153 -4.55 -41.75 -29.39
N LEU A 154 -3.30 -41.92 -29.86
CA LEU A 154 -2.26 -40.88 -29.84
C LEU A 154 -2.68 -39.65 -30.63
N SER A 155 -3.26 -39.81 -31.83
CA SER A 155 -3.75 -38.70 -32.63
C SER A 155 -4.91 -37.96 -31.95
N CYS A 156 -5.84 -38.68 -31.33
CA CYS A 156 -6.93 -38.08 -30.57
C CYS A 156 -6.39 -37.30 -29.34
N LEU A 157 -5.44 -37.87 -28.62
CA LEU A 157 -4.80 -37.23 -27.48
C LEU A 157 -4.05 -35.96 -27.90
N ALA A 158 -3.26 -36.03 -28.97
CA ALA A 158 -2.53 -34.89 -29.52
C ALA A 158 -3.47 -33.76 -29.98
N ALA A 159 -4.61 -34.09 -30.59
CA ALA A 159 -5.61 -33.09 -30.99
C ALA A 159 -6.19 -32.33 -29.78
N LEU A 160 -6.33 -32.98 -28.62
CA LEU A 160 -6.83 -32.37 -27.39
C LEU A 160 -5.75 -31.61 -26.60
N GLN A 161 -4.46 -31.84 -26.87
CA GLN A 161 -3.36 -31.21 -26.14
C GLN A 161 -3.33 -29.69 -26.32
N ALA A 162 -3.40 -29.19 -27.55
CA ALA A 162 -3.25 -27.74 -27.81
C ALA A 162 -4.31 -26.88 -27.09
N PRO A 163 -5.63 -27.22 -27.12
CA PRO A 163 -6.63 -26.48 -26.35
C PRO A 163 -6.43 -26.57 -24.84
N ILE A 164 -6.03 -27.73 -24.30
CA ILE A 164 -5.78 -27.90 -22.87
C ILE A 164 -4.59 -27.03 -22.42
N ILE A 165 -3.51 -27.03 -23.19
CA ILE A 165 -2.33 -26.18 -22.94
C ILE A 165 -2.74 -24.71 -22.99
N MET A 166 -3.50 -24.30 -24.00
CA MET A 166 -3.97 -22.91 -24.13
C MET A 166 -4.90 -22.50 -22.98
N MET A 167 -5.80 -23.38 -22.55
CA MET A 167 -6.65 -23.14 -21.37
C MET A 167 -5.82 -22.99 -20.10
N SER A 168 -4.80 -23.84 -19.92
CA SER A 168 -3.88 -23.74 -18.78
C SER A 168 -3.05 -22.45 -18.82
N GLN A 169 -2.62 -22.01 -20.00
CA GLN A 169 -1.86 -20.76 -20.17
C GLN A 169 -2.72 -19.54 -19.86
N ASN A 170 -3.90 -19.43 -20.48
CA ASN A 170 -4.84 -18.34 -20.20
C ASN A 170 -5.17 -18.23 -18.70
N ARG A 171 -5.27 -19.38 -18.02
CA ARG A 171 -5.50 -19.46 -16.59
C ARG A 171 -4.32 -18.99 -15.75
N GLN A 172 -3.10 -19.34 -16.15
CA GLN A 172 -1.89 -18.87 -15.49
C GLN A 172 -1.73 -17.36 -15.66
N GLU A 173 -1.97 -16.83 -16.87
CA GLU A 173 -1.95 -15.39 -17.16
C GLU A 173 -2.99 -14.61 -16.35
N GLU A 174 -4.19 -15.15 -16.17
CA GLU A 174 -5.23 -14.56 -15.32
C GLU A 174 -4.74 -14.43 -13.86
N LYS A 175 -4.17 -15.50 -13.31
CA LYS A 175 -3.60 -15.50 -11.94
C LYS A 175 -2.42 -14.54 -11.81
N ASP A 176 -1.53 -14.51 -12.80
CA ASP A 176 -0.37 -13.62 -12.79
C ASP A 176 -0.81 -12.16 -12.89
N ARG A 177 -1.86 -11.87 -13.67
CA ARG A 177 -2.47 -10.54 -13.75
C ARG A 177 -3.11 -10.12 -12.43
N GLU A 178 -3.82 -11.02 -11.74
CA GLU A 178 -4.38 -10.74 -10.41
C GLU A 178 -3.28 -10.50 -9.37
N ARG A 179 -2.25 -11.34 -9.35
CA ARG A 179 -1.08 -11.16 -8.48
C ARG A 179 -0.40 -9.81 -8.72
N ALA A 180 -0.17 -9.43 -9.98
CA ALA A 180 0.42 -8.14 -10.31
C ALA A 180 -0.41 -6.96 -9.82
N LYS A 181 -1.75 -7.03 -9.91
CA LYS A 181 -2.65 -6.00 -9.34
C LYS A 181 -2.53 -5.93 -7.81
N ASN A 182 -2.49 -7.08 -7.15
CA ASN A 182 -2.37 -7.16 -5.70
C ASN A 182 -1.03 -6.61 -5.22
N ASP A 183 0.06 -6.99 -5.87
CA ASP A 183 1.41 -6.49 -5.59
C ASP A 183 1.50 -4.97 -5.79
N TYR A 184 0.90 -4.46 -6.88
CA TYR A 184 0.78 -3.03 -7.12
C TYR A 184 0.05 -2.32 -5.98
N MET A 185 -1.10 -2.83 -5.53
CA MET A 185 -1.86 -2.21 -4.43
C MET A 185 -1.09 -2.21 -3.11
N ILE A 186 -0.39 -3.30 -2.79
CA ILE A 186 0.45 -3.40 -1.58
C ILE A 186 1.62 -2.41 -1.64
N ASN A 187 2.28 -2.33 -2.80
CA ASN A 187 3.40 -1.42 -3.00
C ASN A 187 2.94 0.04 -2.88
N LEU A 188 1.83 0.38 -3.54
CA LEU A 188 1.22 1.71 -3.48
C LEU A 188 0.86 2.08 -2.04
N LYS A 189 0.20 1.18 -1.30
CA LYS A 189 -0.12 1.40 0.11
C LYS A 189 1.14 1.69 0.93
N SER A 190 2.20 0.90 0.72
CA SER A 190 3.47 1.06 1.42
C SER A 190 4.12 2.41 1.11
N GLU A 191 4.12 2.84 -0.15
CA GLU A 191 4.64 4.15 -0.56
C GLU A 191 3.89 5.29 0.13
N LEU A 192 2.56 5.22 0.14
CA LEU A 192 1.72 6.23 0.76
C LEU A 192 1.88 6.27 2.28
N GLU A 193 1.99 5.12 2.95
CA GLU A 193 2.30 5.04 4.38
C GLU A 193 3.65 5.67 4.70
N ILE A 194 4.69 5.39 3.90
CA ILE A 194 6.02 6.01 4.05
C ILE A 194 5.93 7.53 3.87
N ARG A 195 5.17 8.03 2.88
CA ARG A 195 4.96 9.46 2.66
C ARG A 195 4.26 10.12 3.85
N MET A 196 3.21 9.49 4.40
CA MET A 196 2.55 9.97 5.62
C MET A 196 3.47 9.99 6.84
N LEU A 197 4.34 8.99 6.99
CA LEU A 197 5.31 8.95 8.08
C LEU A 197 6.32 10.10 7.95
N HIS A 198 6.84 10.36 6.74
CA HIS A 198 7.70 11.52 6.48
C HIS A 198 7.02 12.84 6.85
N GLU A 199 5.76 13.04 6.48
CA GLU A 199 4.98 14.22 6.85
C GLU A 199 4.86 14.40 8.39
N LYS A 200 4.65 13.29 9.12
CA LYS A 200 4.57 13.33 10.58
C LYS A 200 5.92 13.62 11.22
N ILE A 201 7.00 13.05 10.68
CA ILE A 201 8.37 13.29 11.15
C ILE A 201 8.73 14.77 10.93
N ASP A 202 8.51 15.32 9.74
CA ASP A 202 8.78 16.72 9.44
C ASP A 202 8.00 17.65 10.40
N HIS A 203 6.74 17.34 10.68
CA HIS A 203 5.94 18.09 11.65
C HIS A 203 6.54 18.05 13.06
N LEU A 204 7.03 16.89 13.51
CA LEU A 204 7.68 16.76 14.82
C LEU A 204 9.02 17.52 14.89
N ILE A 205 9.81 17.46 13.82
CA ILE A 205 11.08 18.19 13.70
C ILE A 205 10.83 19.70 13.81
N LEU A 206 9.87 20.23 13.06
CA LEU A 206 9.51 21.65 13.12
C LEU A 206 9.05 22.08 14.52
N HIS A 207 8.28 21.23 15.21
CA HIS A 207 7.87 21.49 16.58
C HIS A 207 9.07 21.51 17.54
N GLN A 208 10.02 20.60 17.37
CA GLN A 208 11.22 20.51 18.19
C GLN A 208 12.14 21.73 17.97
N GLU A 209 12.32 22.17 16.72
CA GLU A 209 13.08 23.39 16.40
C GLU A 209 12.48 24.63 17.07
N GLN A 210 11.15 24.78 17.02
CA GLN A 210 10.45 25.89 17.68
C GLN A 210 10.67 25.86 19.20
N SER A 211 10.57 24.68 19.82
CA SER A 211 10.79 24.49 21.25
C SER A 211 12.23 24.85 21.66
N MET A 212 13.22 24.49 20.84
CA MET A 212 14.63 24.83 21.07
C MET A 212 14.90 26.33 20.97
N LEU A 213 14.26 27.03 20.03
CA LEU A 213 14.36 28.48 19.89
C LEU A 213 13.74 29.22 21.08
N GLU A 214 12.61 28.72 21.59
CA GLU A 214 11.95 29.27 22.78
C GLU A 214 12.84 29.14 24.02
N ILE A 215 13.45 27.96 24.23
CA ILE A 215 14.41 27.74 25.32
C ILE A 215 15.61 28.69 25.20
N GLN A 216 16.18 28.86 24.00
CA GLN A 216 17.28 29.80 23.78
C GLN A 216 16.89 31.25 24.09
N LYS A 217 15.68 31.66 23.69
CA LYS A 217 15.18 33.01 23.99
C LYS A 217 15.05 33.24 25.50
N ILE A 218 14.47 32.27 26.22
CA ILE A 218 14.36 32.31 27.68
C ILE A 218 15.75 32.42 28.33
N GLN A 219 16.77 31.70 27.82
CA GLN A 219 18.14 31.81 28.32
C GLN A 219 18.77 33.19 28.08
N ILE A 220 18.53 33.80 26.90
CA ILE A 220 19.01 35.15 26.59
C ILE A 220 18.34 36.18 27.50
N ASP A 221 17.02 36.08 27.68
CA ASP A 221 16.27 36.99 28.55
C ASP A 221 16.76 36.88 30.01
N MET A 222 17.00 35.67 30.51
CA MET A 222 17.63 35.47 31.83
C MET A 222 19.04 36.06 31.92
N MET A 223 19.88 35.92 30.89
CA MET A 223 21.21 36.56 30.85
C MET A 223 21.10 38.08 30.93
N ASN A 224 20.17 38.68 30.19
CA ASN A 224 19.94 40.13 30.20
C ASN A 224 19.47 40.62 31.57
N ASP A 225 18.56 39.90 32.22
CA ASP A 225 18.10 40.21 33.58
C ASP A 225 19.23 40.13 34.62
N ILE A 226 20.11 39.13 34.50
CA ILE A 226 21.30 39.00 35.37
C ILE A 226 22.26 40.17 35.14
N ILE A 227 22.54 40.53 33.88
CA ILE A 227 23.40 41.68 33.54
C ILE A 227 22.81 42.97 34.13
N ALA A 228 21.51 43.22 33.95
CA ALA A 228 20.83 44.40 34.49
C ALA A 228 20.88 44.45 36.03
N LYS A 229 20.75 43.30 36.71
CA LYS A 229 20.91 43.22 38.17
C LYS A 229 22.36 43.49 38.62
N ILE A 230 23.36 42.99 37.88
CA ILE A 230 24.77 43.25 38.17
C ILE A 230 25.11 44.73 37.97
N GLU A 231 24.63 45.36 36.90
CA GLU A 231 24.82 46.79 36.65
C GLU A 231 24.21 47.66 37.75
N ASN A 232 22.98 47.36 38.17
CA ASN A 232 22.32 48.05 39.28
C ASN A 232 23.03 47.82 40.62
N SER A 233 23.55 46.61 40.87
CA SER A 233 24.32 46.33 42.09
C SER A 233 25.65 47.10 42.12
N ASN A 234 26.31 47.24 40.96
CA ASN A 234 27.55 48.00 40.82
C ASN A 234 27.36 49.52 40.90
N SER A 235 26.20 50.05 40.45
CA SER A 235 25.89 51.48 40.58
C SER A 235 25.56 51.87 42.03
N ILE A 236 24.90 50.99 42.79
CA ILE A 236 24.67 51.18 44.23
C ILE A 236 26.01 51.19 44.99
N ASN A 237 26.90 50.23 44.70
CA ASN A 237 28.19 50.11 45.38
C ASN A 237 29.20 51.25 45.04
N LYS A 238 29.02 51.93 43.90
CA LYS A 238 29.81 53.13 43.55
C LYS A 238 29.35 54.40 44.29
N ASN A 239 28.11 54.47 44.73
CA ASN A 239 27.56 55.62 45.46
C ASN A 239 27.76 55.52 46.99
N GLU A 240 28.24 54.38 47.49
CA GLU A 240 28.50 54.14 48.93
C GLU A 240 29.98 54.18 49.33
N LYS A 241 30.91 54.45 48.39
CA LYS A 241 32.32 54.69 48.75
C LYS A 241 32.55 56.17 49.10
N PRO A 242 33.02 56.48 50.33
CA PRO A 242 33.39 57.84 50.74
C PRO A 242 34.61 58.37 49.99
#